data_AF-A0A2R6JWZ0-F1
#
_entry.id   AF-A0A2R6JWZ0-F1
#
_cell.length_a   1.000
_cell.length_b   1.000
_cell.length_c   1.000
_cell.angle_alpha   90.00
_cell.angle_beta   90.00
_cell.angle_gamma   90.00
#
_symmetry.space_group_name_H-M   'P 1'
#
loop_
_entity.id
_entity.type
_entity.pdbx_description
1 polymer ?
#
loop_
_entity_poly.entity_id
_entity_poly.type
_entity_poly.pdbx_seq_one_letter_code
_entity_poly.pdbx_strand_id
1 'polypeptide(L)'
;MNVPSLTEDTLLDLTVNFIPLGILAFFDVLFWIFNPWGWDPWFVFWAHVLTIIPFVLLTILTFVSGRVIQRDERRVESTTERDDAADH
;
A
#
# COMPACT_ATOMS: atom_id res chain seq x y z
N MET A 1 21.19 -13.07 -11.86
CA MET A 1 20.71 -11.90 -11.10
C MET A 1 19.62 -12.40 -10.17
N ASN A 2 19.96 -12.63 -8.90
CA ASN A 2 18.96 -13.00 -7.90
C ASN A 2 18.19 -11.72 -7.56
N VAL A 3 16.93 -11.65 -7.98
CA VAL A 3 16.02 -10.61 -7.48
C VAL A 3 16.02 -10.70 -5.96
N PRO A 4 16.11 -9.58 -5.21
CA PRO A 4 15.90 -9.63 -3.76
C PRO A 4 14.50 -10.17 -3.55
N SER A 5 14.40 -11.43 -3.12
CA SER A 5 13.11 -12.03 -2.82
C SER A 5 12.65 -11.40 -1.52
N LEU A 6 11.97 -10.24 -1.62
CA LEU A 6 10.95 -9.89 -0.64
C LEU A 6 10.18 -11.19 -0.39
N THR A 7 10.20 -11.67 0.86
CA THR A 7 9.56 -12.93 1.25
C THR A 7 8.15 -12.97 0.65
N GLU A 8 7.70 -14.14 0.17
CA GLU A 8 6.38 -14.25 -0.51
C GLU A 8 5.25 -13.64 0.34
N ASP A 9 5.34 -13.77 1.66
CA ASP A 9 4.43 -13.15 2.63
C ASP A 9 4.46 -11.61 2.58
N THR A 10 5.64 -11.00 2.47
CA THR A 10 5.82 -9.55 2.35
C THR A 10 5.25 -9.01 1.04
N LEU A 11 5.46 -9.74 -0.06
CA LEU A 11 4.87 -9.39 -1.36
C LEU A 11 3.36 -9.55 -1.35
N LEU A 12 2.85 -10.60 -0.69
CA LEU A 12 1.43 -10.82 -0.50
C LEU A 12 0.84 -9.63 0.25
N ASP A 13 1.35 -9.27 1.43
CA ASP A 13 0.84 -8.18 2.27
C ASP A 13 0.81 -6.83 1.54
N LEU A 14 1.88 -6.52 0.81
CA LEU A 14 1.94 -5.29 0.01
C LEU A 14 0.91 -5.33 -1.13
N THR A 15 0.73 -6.48 -1.77
CA THR A 15 -0.23 -6.67 -2.86
C THR A 15 -1.68 -6.60 -2.39
N VAL A 16 -2.05 -7.25 -1.27
CA VAL A 16 -3.42 -7.16 -0.72
C VAL A 16 -3.77 -5.73 -0.30
N ASN A 17 -2.77 -4.89 0.03
CA ASN A 17 -3.00 -3.48 0.31
C ASN A 17 -3.07 -2.62 -0.97
N PHE A 18 -2.31 -2.99 -2.00
CA PHE A 18 -2.23 -2.27 -3.28
C PHE A 18 -3.45 -2.50 -4.18
N ILE A 19 -4.05 -3.70 -4.15
CA ILE A 19 -5.24 -4.03 -4.95
C ILE A 19 -6.41 -3.07 -4.63
N PRO A 20 -6.80 -2.85 -3.35
CA PRO A 20 -7.80 -1.86 -2.99
C PRO A 20 -7.51 -0.46 -3.51
N LEU A 21 -6.25 -0.01 -3.47
CA LEU A 21 -5.85 1.30 -4.01
C LEU A 21 -6.12 1.40 -5.50
N GLY A 22 -5.77 0.37 -6.27
CA GLY A 22 -6.03 0.33 -7.71
C GLY A 22 -7.53 0.38 -8.02
N ILE A 23 -8.34 -0.36 -7.27
CA ILE A 23 -9.81 -0.37 -7.42
C ILE A 23 -10.38 1.02 -7.11
N LEU A 24 -9.99 1.63 -5.99
CA LEU A 24 -10.48 2.96 -5.59
C LEU A 24 -10.08 4.03 -6.62
N ALA A 25 -8.81 4.06 -7.05
CA ALA A 25 -8.36 5.01 -8.05
C ALA A 25 -9.08 4.83 -9.39
N PHE A 26 -9.26 3.59 -9.83
CA PHE A 26 -9.99 3.28 -11.06
C PHE A 26 -11.43 3.79 -11.01
N PHE A 27 -12.17 3.47 -9.95
CA PHE A 27 -13.57 3.88 -9.83
C PHE A 27 -13.73 5.38 -9.60
N ASP A 28 -12.82 6.01 -8.85
CA ASP A 28 -12.85 7.46 -8.64
C ASP A 28 -12.70 8.20 -9.99
N VAL A 29 -11.70 7.83 -10.78
CA VAL A 29 -11.50 8.37 -12.14
C VAL A 29 -12.68 8.02 -13.05
N LEU A 30 -13.20 6.80 -12.96
CA LEU A 30 -14.35 6.37 -13.76
C LEU A 30 -15.58 7.22 -13.45
N PHE A 31 -15.89 7.47 -12.18
CA PHE A 31 -17.04 8.29 -11.76
C PHE A 31 -16.85 9.77 -12.04
N TRP A 32 -15.59 10.22 -12.14
CA TRP A 32 -15.28 11.56 -12.62
C TRP A 32 -15.56 11.75 -14.12
N ILE A 33 -15.56 10.69 -14.93
CA ILE A 33 -15.87 10.76 -16.37
C ILE A 33 -17.33 10.36 -16.64
N PHE A 34 -17.77 9.28 -16.01
CA PHE A 34 -19.06 8.64 -16.18
C PHE A 34 -19.75 8.53 -14.82
N ASN A 35 -20.44 9.58 -14.41
CA ASN A 35 -21.21 9.56 -13.18
C ASN A 35 -22.60 8.93 -13.40
N PRO A 36 -22.88 7.72 -12.86
CA PRO A 36 -24.16 7.04 -13.09
C PRO A 36 -25.32 7.62 -12.27
N TRP A 37 -25.03 8.46 -11.27
CA TRP A 37 -26.02 9.09 -10.40
C TRP A 37 -26.30 10.56 -10.75
N GLY A 38 -25.67 11.06 -11.82
CA GLY A 38 -25.80 12.44 -12.31
C GLY A 38 -24.77 13.40 -11.70
N TRP A 39 -24.88 14.68 -12.07
CA TRP A 39 -23.90 15.72 -11.73
C TRP A 39 -24.34 16.66 -10.61
N ASP A 40 -25.33 16.26 -9.81
CA ASP A 40 -25.71 17.03 -8.64
C ASP A 40 -24.51 17.13 -7.67
N PRO A 41 -24.12 18.34 -7.25
CA PRO A 41 -22.96 18.54 -6.38
C PRO A 41 -23.00 17.74 -5.09
N TRP A 42 -24.20 17.48 -4.53
CA TRP A 42 -24.36 16.70 -3.31
C TRP A 42 -23.91 15.24 -3.52
N PHE A 43 -24.38 14.60 -4.60
CA PHE A 43 -24.01 13.22 -4.90
C PHE A 43 -22.55 13.10 -5.33
N VAL A 44 -22.07 14.02 -6.17
CA VAL A 44 -20.68 14.04 -6.63
C VAL A 44 -19.72 14.19 -5.44
N PHE A 45 -20.02 15.10 -4.52
CA PHE A 45 -19.21 15.33 -3.33
C PHE A 45 -19.10 14.06 -2.48
N TRP A 46 -20.23 13.45 -2.13
CA TRP A 46 -20.21 12.26 -1.28
C TRP A 46 -19.60 11.04 -1.95
N ALA A 47 -19.82 10.85 -3.26
CA ALA A 47 -19.20 9.77 -4.02
C ALA A 47 -17.66 9.85 -3.94
N HIS A 48 -17.10 11.03 -4.22
CA HIS A 48 -15.63 11.22 -4.21
C HIS A 48 -15.07 11.26 -2.78
N VAL A 49 -15.80 11.79 -1.80
CA VAL A 49 -15.38 11.73 -0.40
C VAL A 49 -15.25 10.28 0.08
N LEU A 50 -16.23 9.44 -0.26
CA LEU A 50 -16.25 8.03 0.13
C LEU A 50 -15.21 7.18 -0.60
N THR A 51 -14.64 7.63 -1.71
CA THR A 51 -13.56 6.95 -2.44
C THR A 51 -12.18 7.52 -2.09
N ILE A 52 -12.02 8.85 -2.07
CA ILE A 52 -10.74 9.52 -1.85
C ILE A 52 -10.27 9.37 -0.40
N ILE A 53 -11.16 9.47 0.60
CA ILE A 53 -10.76 9.30 2.00
C ILE A 53 -10.14 7.92 2.24
N PRO A 54 -10.80 6.78 1.94
CA PRO A 54 -10.18 5.48 2.12
C PRO A 54 -8.96 5.30 1.22
N PHE A 55 -8.93 5.87 0.02
CA PHE A 55 -7.74 5.84 -0.84
C PHE A 55 -6.53 6.48 -0.17
N VAL A 56 -6.68 7.67 0.41
CA VAL A 56 -5.59 8.37 1.12
C VAL A 56 -5.18 7.60 2.37
N LEU A 57 -6.14 7.13 3.18
CA LEU A 57 -5.85 6.35 4.38
C LEU A 57 -5.11 5.05 4.05
N LEU A 58 -5.56 4.32 3.03
CA LEU A 58 -4.89 3.12 2.56
C LEU A 58 -3.51 3.44 2.01
N THR A 59 -3.34 4.51 1.25
CA THR A 59 -2.02 4.90 0.71
C THR A 59 -1.02 5.16 1.83
N ILE A 60 -1.46 5.88 2.86
CA ILE A 60 -0.63 6.13 4.06
C ILE A 60 -0.32 4.79 4.75
N LEU A 61 -1.32 3.93 4.93
CA LEU A 61 -1.14 2.62 5.55
C LEU A 61 -0.14 1.75 4.76
N THR A 62 -0.31 1.64 3.44
CA THR A 62 0.61 0.92 2.54
C THR A 62 2.03 1.42 2.70
N PHE A 63 2.21 2.74 2.69
CA PHE A 63 3.52 3.38 2.78
C PHE A 63 4.17 3.12 4.13
N VAL A 64 3.41 3.23 5.23
CA VAL A 64 3.91 2.96 6.57
C VAL A 64 4.27 1.49 6.71
N SER A 65 3.42 0.57 6.28
CA SER A 65 3.70 -0.87 6.31
C SER A 65 4.98 -1.22 5.55
N GLY A 66 5.14 -0.74 4.32
CA GLY A 66 6.35 -0.97 3.53
C GLY A 66 7.61 -0.40 4.19
N ARG A 67 7.51 0.72 4.92
CA ARG A 67 8.65 1.30 5.65
C ARG A 67 8.99 0.51 6.91
N VAL A 68 7.99 -0.03 7.61
CA VAL A 68 8.19 -0.86 8.80
C VAL A 68 8.90 -2.16 8.43
N ILE A 69 8.47 -2.83 7.36
CA ILE A 69 9.07 -4.09 6.91
C ILE A 69 10.56 -3.92 6.56
N GLN A 70 10.91 -2.87 5.79
CA GLN A 70 12.31 -2.56 5.47
C GLN A 70 13.20 -2.20 6.68
N ARG A 71 12.60 -1.84 7.81
CA ARG A 71 13.35 -1.58 9.05
C ARG A 71 13.62 -2.88 9.79
N ASP A 72 12.64 -3.78 9.83
CA ASP A 72 12.77 -5.07 10.50
C ASP A 72 13.80 -5.96 9.78
N GLU A 73 13.77 -6.03 8.45
CA GLU A 73 14.76 -6.77 7.65
C GLU A 73 16.20 -6.33 7.94
N ARG A 74 16.47 -5.01 7.97
CA ARG A 74 17.80 -4.46 8.31
C ARG A 74 18.24 -4.78 9.73
N ARG A 75 17.30 -4.85 10.67
CA ARG A 75 17.62 -5.15 12.08
C ARG A 75 18.07 -6.60 12.23
N VAL A 76 17.41 -7.52 11.52
CA VAL A 76 17.77 -8.95 11.47
C VAL A 76 19.17 -9.12 10.90
N GLU A 77 19.46 -8.54 9.72
CA GLU A 77 20.79 -8.61 9.08
C GLU A 77 21.92 -8.11 10.00
N SER A 78 21.74 -6.95 10.65
CA SER A 78 22.74 -6.40 11.57
C SER A 78 22.97 -7.21 12.86
N THR A 79 22.02 -8.10 13.20
CA THR A 79 22.12 -8.99 14.36
C THR A 79 22.87 -10.25 13.94
N THR A 80 22.52 -10.83 12.79
CA THR A 80 23.25 -11.95 12.19
C THR A 80 24.72 -11.64 11.96
N GLU A 81 25.06 -10.50 11.35
CA GLU A 81 26.48 -10.10 11.16
C GLU A 81 27.24 -9.92 12.48
N ARG A 82 26.56 -9.46 13.54
CA ARG A 82 27.18 -9.29 14.86
C ARG A 82 27.41 -10.62 15.56
N ASP A 83 26.48 -11.56 15.44
CA ASP A 83 26.63 -12.91 16.00
C ASP A 83 27.73 -13.68 15.25
N ASP A 84 27.78 -13.59 13.92
CA ASP A 84 28.84 -14.20 13.09
C ASP A 84 30.23 -13.62 13.39
N ALA A 85 30.33 -12.31 13.67
CA ALA A 85 31.58 -11.65 14.05
C ALA A 85 32.04 -11.96 15.49
N ALA A 86 31.15 -12.46 16.36
CA ALA A 86 31.46 -12.83 17.74
C ALA A 86 31.92 -14.30 17.88
N ASP A 87 31.65 -15.14 16.87
CA ASP A 87 32.03 -16.56 16.83
C ASP A 87 33.37 -16.83 16.09
N HIS A 88 34.03 -15.77 15.60
CA HIS A 88 35.36 -15.77 14.97
C HIS A 88 36.41 -15.06 15.84
#